data_AF-A0A250KFR1-F1
#
_entry.id   AF-A0A250KFR1-F1
#
_cell.length_a   1.000
_cell.length_b   1.000
_cell.length_c   1.000
_cell.angle_alpha   90.00
_cell.angle_beta   90.00
_cell.angle_gamma   90.00
#
_symmetry.space_group_name_H-M   'P 1'
#
loop_
_entity.id
_entity.type
_entity.pdbx_description
1 polymer ?
#
loop_
_entity_poly.entity_id
_entity_poly.type
_entity_poly.pdbx_seq_one_letter_code
_entity_poly.pdbx_strand_id
1 'polypeptide(L)' 'MIRGFTRFKCNECSKKFWGLDVEWRATALTAPLQCPQCKSFHTYPVGILGLGTGKAKLYKEIWESIDEGKKHNT' A
#
# COMPACT_ATOMS: atom_id res chain seq x y z
N MET A 1 14.20 1.20 -1.63
CA MET A 1 14.91 0.98 -0.35
C MET A 1 14.02 0.21 0.62
N ILE A 2 14.60 -0.63 1.49
CA ILE A 2 13.88 -1.19 2.65
C ILE A 2 14.04 -0.19 3.81
N ARG A 3 12.92 0.26 4.40
CA ARG A 3 12.86 1.27 5.47
C ARG A 3 12.56 0.69 6.85
N GLY A 4 12.33 -0.61 6.94
CA GLY A 4 12.00 -1.32 8.18
C GLY A 4 10.61 -1.93 8.12
N PHE A 5 9.88 -1.90 9.23
CA PHE A 5 8.51 -2.41 9.32
C PHE A 5 7.56 -1.27 9.70
N THR A 6 6.38 -1.26 9.07
CA THR A 6 5.32 -0.31 9.39
C THR A 6 3.96 -1.00 9.42
N ARG A 7 2.97 -0.30 9.97
CA ARG A 7 1.59 -0.77 9.94
C ARG A 7 0.94 -0.33 8.65
N PHE A 8 0.28 -1.24 7.95
CA PHE A 8 -0.56 -0.95 6.79
C PHE A 8 -2.02 -0.92 7.20
N LYS A 9 -2.84 -0.16 6.47
CA LYS A 9 -4.29 -0.25 6.48
C LYS A 9 -4.76 -0.66 5.08
N CYS A 10 -5.66 -1.64 5.02
CA CYS A 10 -6.36 -1.99 3.80
C CYS A 10 -7.51 -1.01 3.55
N ASN A 11 -7.64 -0.54 2.31
CA ASN A 11 -8.73 0.32 1.87
C ASN A 11 -10.06 -0.46 1.80
N GLU A 12 -10.03 -1.69 1.30
CA GLU A 12 -11.23 -2.51 1.09
C GLU A 12 -11.84 -3.02 2.40
N CYS A 13 -11.05 -3.70 3.23
CA CYS A 13 -11.57 -4.32 4.46
C CYS A 13 -11.27 -3.53 5.74
N SER A 14 -10.61 -2.37 5.64
CA SER A 14 -10.20 -1.52 6.77
C SER A 14 -9.28 -2.17 7.82
N LYS A 15 -8.89 -3.45 7.65
CA LYS A 15 -7.98 -4.16 8.56
C LYS A 15 -6.59 -3.54 8.54
N LYS A 16 -5.98 -3.44 9.72
CA LYS A 16 -4.60 -3.02 9.88
C LYS A 16 -3.70 -4.22 10.15
N PHE A 17 -2.50 -4.24 9.58
CA PHE A 17 -1.53 -5.32 9.74
C PHE A 17 -0.10 -4.78 9.67
N TRP A 18 0.87 -5.50 10.22
CA TRP A 18 2.29 -5.14 10.11
C TRP A 18 2.88 -5.74 8.84
N GLY A 19 3.78 -5.01 8.20
CA GLY A 19 4.48 -5.47 7.00
C GLY A 19 5.77 -4.70 6.76
N LEU A 20 6.58 -5.23 5.84
CA LEU A 20 7.84 -4.61 5.44
C LEU A 20 7.57 -3.29 4.70
N ASP A 21 8.17 -2.20 5.17
CA ASP A 21 8.16 -0.91 4.48
C ASP A 21 9.26 -0.93 3.41
N VAL A 22 8.84 -1.03 2.15
CA VAL A 22 9.71 -0.98 0.98
C VAL A 22 9.27 0.18 0.12
N GLU A 23 10.22 0.96 -0.39
CA GLU A 23 9.88 2.06 -1.31
C GLU A 23 9.24 1.56 -2.60
N TRP A 24 8.22 2.29 -3.03
CA TRP A 24 7.62 2.13 -4.33
C TRP A 24 8.48 2.82 -5.40
N ARG A 25 9.13 2.06 -6.27
CA ARG A 25 9.84 2.56 -7.49
C ARG A 25 10.75 3.77 -7.24
N ALA A 26 11.58 3.71 -6.19
CA ALA A 26 12.49 4.79 -5.78
C ALA A 26 11.79 6.14 -5.46
N THR A 27 10.53 6.09 -5.01
CA THR A 27 9.79 7.27 -4.53
C THR A 27 9.78 7.36 -3.00
N ALA A 28 9.29 8.48 -2.48
CA ALA A 28 9.01 8.64 -1.06
C ALA A 28 7.85 7.73 -0.54
N LEU A 29 7.08 7.10 -1.44
CA LEU A 29 5.93 6.27 -1.09
C LEU A 29 6.34 4.83 -0.80
N THR A 30 5.53 4.15 0.00
CA THR A 30 5.71 2.75 0.36
C THR A 30 4.96 1.86 -0.63
N ALA A 31 5.56 0.77 -1.05
CA ALA A 31 4.95 -0.25 -1.88
C ALA A 31 3.75 -0.88 -1.15
N PRO A 32 2.56 -0.93 -1.76
CA PRO A 32 1.42 -1.63 -1.18
C PRO A 32 1.72 -3.12 -1.00
N LEU A 33 1.29 -3.67 0.12
CA LEU A 33 1.36 -5.10 0.42
C LEU A 33 0.00 -5.75 0.21
N GLN A 34 0.02 -7.06 -0.10
CA GLN A 34 -1.22 -7.82 -0.16
C GLN A 34 -1.87 -7.89 1.22
N CYS A 35 -3.14 -7.52 1.31
CA CYS A 35 -3.90 -7.66 2.53
C CYS A 35 -4.03 -9.14 2.92
N PRO A 36 -3.66 -9.55 4.14
CA PRO A 36 -3.75 -10.95 4.54
C PRO A 36 -5.20 -11.46 4.60
N GLN A 37 -6.17 -10.55 4.83
CA GLN A 37 -7.59 -10.86 5.00
C GLN A 37 -8.34 -10.93 3.66
N CYS A 38 -8.40 -9.84 2.88
CA CYS A 38 -9.19 -9.78 1.63
C CYS A 38 -8.36 -9.96 0.36
N LYS A 39 -7.04 -10.17 0.46
CA LYS A 39 -6.11 -10.38 -0.66
C LYS A 39 -5.97 -9.22 -1.66
N SER A 40 -6.66 -8.09 -1.44
CA SER A 40 -6.48 -6.85 -2.19
C SER A 40 -5.10 -6.23 -1.91
N PHE A 41 -4.54 -5.55 -2.92
CA PHE A 41 -3.31 -4.76 -2.79
C PHE A 41 -3.59 -3.28 -2.51
N HIS A 42 -4.86 -2.90 -2.30
CA HIS A 42 -5.24 -1.54 -1.94
C HIS A 42 -4.90 -1.27 -0.47
N THR A 43 -3.61 -1.19 -0.17
CA THR A 43 -3.09 -0.97 1.18
C THR A 43 -2.12 0.20 1.19
N TYR A 44 -2.00 0.85 2.35
CA TYR A 44 -1.12 2.01 2.54
C TYR A 44 -0.58 2.07 3.98
N PRO A 45 0.63 2.62 4.21
CA PRO A 45 1.23 2.72 5.54
C PRO A 45 0.53 3.75 6.43
N VAL A 46 0.36 3.38 7.69
CA VAL A 46 -0.28 4.13 8.78
C VAL A 46 0.82 4.80 9.60
N GLY A 47 1.27 5.96 9.13
CA GLY A 47 2.27 6.81 9.79
C GLY A 47 3.62 6.76 9.08
N ILE A 48 3.95 7.78 8.28
CA ILE A 48 5.19 8.53 8.57
C ILE A 48 5.08 10.07 8.36
N LEU A 49 3.98 10.60 7.82
CA LEU A 49 3.72 12.05 7.81
C LEU A 49 2.24 12.34 8.14
N GLY A 50 2.01 13.29 9.04
CA GLY A 50 0.75 13.61 9.71
C GLY A 50 -0.30 14.30 8.83
N LEU A 51 -0.76 13.63 7.78
CA LEU A 51 -1.95 14.01 7.02
C LEU A 51 -2.90 12.82 7.02
N GLY A 52 -4.12 13.05 7.52
CA GLY A 52 -5.19 12.06 7.70
C GLY A 52 -5.71 11.47 6.38
N THR A 53 -7.03 11.45 6.20
CA THR A 53 -7.82 10.78 5.15
C THR A 53 -7.36 10.90 3.69
N GLY A 54 -6.38 11.75 3.36
CA GLY A 54 -5.83 11.93 2.01
C GLY A 54 -4.90 10.82 1.48
N LYS A 55 -4.41 9.89 2.33
CA LYS A 55 -3.45 8.85 1.90
C LYS A 55 -4.02 7.85 0.90
N ALA A 56 -5.29 7.47 1.04
CA ALA A 56 -5.93 6.55 0.09
C ALA A 56 -6.02 7.16 -1.31
N LYS A 57 -6.26 8.47 -1.41
CA LYS A 57 -6.29 9.18 -2.69
C LYS A 57 -4.92 9.21 -3.37
N LEU A 58 -3.86 9.46 -2.62
CA LEU A 58 -2.48 9.46 -3.13
C LEU A 58 -2.04 8.09 -3.65
N TYR A 59 -2.55 7.02 -3.06
CA TYR A 59 -2.19 5.65 -3.43
C TYR A 59 -3.04 5.06 -4.56
N LYS A 60 -4.09 5.76 -5.01
CA LYS A 60 -5.02 5.27 -6.04
C LYS A 60 -4.30 4.88 -7.34
N GLU A 61 -3.44 5.76 -7.84
CA GLU A 61 -2.67 5.53 -9.07
C GLU A 61 -1.68 4.36 -8.91
N ILE A 62 -1.09 4.20 -7.73
CA ILE A 62 -0.21 3.05 -7.44
C ILE A 62 -1.00 1.75 -7.51
N TRP A 63 -2.17 1.71 -6.87
CA TRP A 63 -3.04 0.54 -6.89
C TRP A 63 -3.48 0.16 -8.30
N GLU A 64 -3.93 1.14 -9.08
CA GLU A 64 -4.32 0.94 -10.48
C GLU A 64 -3.17 0.33 -11.29
N SER A 65 -1.94 0.85 -11.15
CA SER A 65 -0.76 0.30 -11.84
C SER A 65 -0.44 -1.15 -11.45
N ILE A 66 -0.70 -1.53 -10.20
CA ILE A 66 -0.49 -2.90 -9.71
C ILE A 66 -1.57 -3.83 -10.28
N ASP A 67 -2.82 -3.38 -10.30
CA ASP A 67 -3.95 -4.16 -10.79
C ASP A 67 -3.84 -4.41 -12.30
N GLU A 68 -3.45 -3.39 -13.06
CA GLU A 68 -3.13 -3.52 -14.50
C GLU A 68 -2.00 -4.52 -14.72
N GLY A 69 -0.91 -4.40 -13.95
CA GLY A 69 0.20 -5.34 -14.02
C GLY A 69 -0.20 -6.79 -13.72
N LYS A 70 -1.19 -7.03 -12.84
CA LYS A 70 -1.69 -8.38 -12.58
C LYS A 70 -2.56 -8.92 -13.71
N LYS A 71 -3.39 -8.08 -14.34
CA LYS A 71 -4.25 -8.50 -15.47
C LYS A 71 -3.45 -9.01 -16.66
N HIS A 72 -2.25 -8.47 -16.89
CA HIS A 72 -1.39 -8.88 -18.01
C HIS A 72 -0.54 -10.12 -17.70
N ASN A 73 -0.44 -10.52 -16.43
CA ASN A 73 0.33 -11.69 -15.98
C ASN A 73 -0.58 -12.90 -15.66
N THR A 74 -1.85 -12.83 -16.04
CA THR A 74 -2.85 -13.92 -15.88
C THR A 74 -3.33 -14.34 -17.27
#